data_AF-A0A838YMQ1-F1
#
_entry.id   AF-A0A838YMQ1-F1
#
_cell.length_a   1.000
_cell.length_b   1.000
_cell.length_c   1.000
_cell.angle_alpha   90.00
_cell.angle_beta   90.00
_cell.angle_gamma   90.00
#
_symmetry.space_group_name_H-M   'P 1'
#
loop_
_entity.id
_entity.type
_entity.pdbx_description
1 polymer ?
#
loop_
_entity_poly.entity_id
_entity_poly.type
_entity_poly.pdbx_seq_one_letter_code
_entity_poly.pdbx_strand_id
1 'polypeptide(L)'
;MEEDFDFKREITDFRLEDFREFVNWKYNPPRPFKILLSQGGSYFYLYDENKNKMYEVDTNLNLLRRENADSLLDYYKKGYDKER
;
A
#
# COMPACT_ATOMS: atom_id res chain seq x y z
N MET A 1 -9.37 18.24 -5.91
CA MET A 1 -8.13 17.49 -5.61
C MET A 1 -8.40 16.10 -6.13
N GLU A 2 -7.92 15.81 -7.33
CA GLU A 2 -7.91 14.44 -7.84
C GLU A 2 -6.93 13.65 -6.98
N GLU A 3 -7.37 12.51 -6.49
CA GLU A 3 -6.59 11.68 -5.58
C GLU A 3 -5.51 10.97 -6.41
N ASP A 4 -4.25 11.37 -6.27
CA ASP A 4 -3.07 10.83 -6.99
C ASP A 4 -2.69 9.38 -6.61
N PHE A 5 -3.65 8.59 -6.11
CA PHE A 5 -3.46 7.19 -5.73
C PHE A 5 -4.45 6.33 -6.47
N ASP A 6 -3.95 5.44 -7.33
CA ASP A 6 -4.79 4.52 -8.10
C ASP A 6 -4.43 3.07 -7.75
N PHE A 7 -5.40 2.32 -7.25
CA PHE A 7 -5.25 0.89 -6.96
C PHE A 7 -5.47 0.11 -8.25
N LYS A 8 -4.41 -0.37 -8.88
CA LYS A 8 -4.48 -1.00 -10.21
C LYS A 8 -5.13 -2.37 -10.15
N ARG A 9 -4.65 -3.23 -9.27
CA ARG A 9 -5.07 -4.63 -9.18
C ARG A 9 -4.70 -5.28 -7.86
N GLU A 10 -5.49 -6.27 -7.45
CA GLU A 10 -5.14 -7.21 -6.38
C GLU A 10 -4.11 -8.22 -6.90
N ILE A 11 -3.04 -8.41 -6.14
CA ILE A 11 -2.03 -9.43 -6.37
C ILE A 11 -2.40 -10.63 -5.48
N THR A 12 -2.75 -11.75 -6.11
CA THR A 12 -3.18 -12.97 -5.41
C THR A 12 -2.05 -13.97 -5.20
N ASP A 13 -1.02 -13.94 -6.05
CA ASP A 13 0.17 -14.80 -5.96
C ASP A 13 1.38 -13.91 -5.72
N PHE A 14 1.68 -13.64 -4.44
CA PHE A 14 2.83 -12.85 -4.03
C PHE A 14 3.59 -13.58 -2.92
N ARG A 15 4.91 -13.39 -2.89
CA ARG A 15 5.76 -13.81 -1.78
C ARG A 15 6.40 -12.59 -1.18
N LEU A 16 6.21 -12.36 0.11
CA LEU A 16 6.72 -11.18 0.80
C LEU A 16 8.25 -11.02 0.69
N GLU A 17 8.97 -12.12 0.46
CA GLU A 17 10.43 -12.14 0.26
C GLU A 17 10.87 -11.42 -1.02
N ASP A 18 10.02 -11.40 -2.05
CA ASP A 18 10.26 -10.70 -3.32
C ASP A 18 10.07 -9.18 -3.20
N PHE A 19 9.62 -8.70 -2.04
CA PHE A 19 9.39 -7.29 -1.80
C PHE A 19 10.20 -6.78 -0.61
N ARG A 20 10.50 -5.49 -0.64
CA ARG A 20 11.14 -4.77 0.45
C ARG A 20 10.16 -3.75 1.01
N GLU A 21 10.06 -3.67 2.33
CA GLU A 21 9.29 -2.61 2.97
C GLU A 21 9.88 -1.24 2.59
N PHE A 22 9.08 -0.45 1.88
CA PHE A 22 9.49 0.88 1.41
C PHE A 22 9.34 1.90 2.53
N VAL A 23 8.24 1.84 3.27
CA VAL A 23 7.99 2.73 4.41
C VAL A 23 7.83 1.91 5.68
N ASN A 24 8.80 2.02 6.56
CA ASN A 24 8.65 1.55 7.94
C ASN A 24 7.86 2.59 8.72
N TRP A 25 6.56 2.38 8.77
CA TRP A 25 5.70 3.16 9.65
C TRP A 25 5.92 2.71 11.08
N LYS A 26 6.69 3.49 11.85
CA LYS A 26 6.75 3.36 13.31
C LYS A 26 5.44 3.86 13.92
N TYR A 27 4.33 3.19 13.63
CA TYR A 27 3.07 3.42 14.34
C TYR A 27 3.08 2.64 15.66
N ASN A 28 2.55 3.26 16.71
CA ASN A 28 2.27 2.60 17.97
C ASN A 28 0.78 2.80 18.32
N PRO A 29 -0.07 1.77 18.20
CA PRO A 29 0.26 0.39 17.82
C PRO A 29 0.65 0.25 16.32
N PRO A 30 1.44 -0.78 15.97
CA PRO A 30 1.77 -1.06 14.57
C PRO A 30 0.48 -1.29 13.77
N ARG A 31 0.39 -0.64 12.61
CA ARG A 31 -0.75 -0.85 11.71
C ARG A 31 -0.54 -2.14 10.91
N PRO A 32 -1.60 -2.90 10.63
CA PRO A 32 -1.54 -4.15 9.86
C PRO A 32 -1.39 -3.88 8.35
N PHE A 33 -0.76 -2.77 7.97
CA PHE A 33 -0.65 -2.31 6.60
C PHE A 33 0.81 -1.96 6.31
N LYS A 34 1.34 -2.46 5.20
CA LYS A 34 2.73 -2.25 4.80
C LYS A 34 2.80 -1.79 3.35
N ILE A 35 3.62 -0.78 3.09
CA ILE A 35 3.96 -0.39 1.72
C ILE A 35 5.24 -1.10 1.33
N LEU A 36 5.15 -1.95 0.32
CA LEU A 36 6.24 -2.74 -0.20
C LEU A 36 6.63 -2.27 -1.61
N LEU A 37 7.88 -2.51 -1.97
CA LEU A 37 8.45 -2.27 -3.29
C LEU A 37 9.02 -3.59 -3.80
N SER A 38 8.72 -3.97 -5.04
CA SER A 38 9.27 -5.21 -5.63
C SER A 38 10.79 -5.11 -5.83
N GLN A 39 11.50 -6.22 -5.62
CA GLN A 39 12.95 -6.27 -5.84
C GLN A 39 13.28 -6.06 -7.33
N GLY A 40 13.70 -4.84 -7.68
CA GLY A 40 14.05 -4.45 -9.05
C GLY A 40 12.94 -3.74 -9.84
N GLY A 41 11.77 -3.51 -9.23
CA GLY A 41 10.66 -2.80 -9.88
C GLY A 41 10.52 -1.34 -9.45
N SER A 42 9.71 -0.60 -10.20
CA SER A 42 9.30 0.78 -9.89
C SER A 42 7.88 0.88 -9.32
N TYR A 43 7.25 -0.26 -9.02
CA TYR A 43 5.87 -0.36 -8.58
C TYR A 43 5.78 -0.52 -7.06
N PHE A 44 4.79 0.16 -6.48
CA PHE A 44 4.48 0.08 -5.05
C PHE A 44 3.32 -0.86 -4.81
N TYR A 45 3.33 -1.48 -3.64
CA TYR A 45 2.33 -2.46 -3.24
C TYR A 45 1.85 -2.13 -1.83
N LEU A 46 0.54 -2.06 -1.63
CA LEU A 46 -0.07 -2.03 -0.30
C LEU A 46 -0.39 -3.46 0.11
N TYR A 47 0.24 -3.92 1.18
CA TYR A 47 -0.04 -5.22 1.80
C TYR A 47 -0.87 -5.02 3.07
N ASP A 48 -2.03 -5.65 3.12
CA ASP A 48 -2.93 -5.74 4.27
C ASP A 48 -2.71 -7.08 4.98
N GLU A 49 -2.07 -7.03 6.15
CA GLU A 49 -1.75 -8.19 6.97
C GLU A 49 -2.98 -8.85 7.59
N ASN A 50 -4.05 -8.09 7.86
CA ASN A 50 -5.27 -8.66 8.44
C ASN A 50 -5.99 -9.55 7.43
N LYS A 51 -6.01 -9.12 6.17
CA LYS A 51 -6.68 -9.85 5.08
C LYS A 51 -5.77 -10.78 4.31
N ASN A 52 -4.45 -10.69 4.55
CA ASN A 52 -3.41 -11.30 3.72
C ASN A 52 -3.60 -10.97 2.23
N LYS A 53 -3.80 -9.68 1.93
CA LYS A 53 -4.07 -9.19 0.57
C LYS A 53 -3.05 -8.16 0.17
N MET A 54 -2.68 -8.17 -1.11
CA MET A 54 -1.76 -7.21 -1.68
C MET A 54 -2.40 -6.51 -2.86
N TYR A 55 -2.18 -5.21 -2.98
CA TYR A 55 -2.67 -4.41 -4.09
C TYR A 55 -1.53 -3.61 -4.68
N GLU A 56 -1.45 -3.61 -6.01
CA GLU A 56 -0.54 -2.74 -6.75
C GLU A 56 -1.09 -1.31 -6.72
N VAL A 57 -0.28 -0.38 -6.27
CA VAL A 57 -0.61 1.04 -6.13
C VAL A 57 0.25 1.81 -7.12
N ASP A 58 -0.41 2.46 -8.07
CA ASP A 58 0.23 3.44 -8.94
C ASP A 58 0.19 4.78 -8.24
N THR A 59 1.37 5.28 -7.88
CA THR A 59 1.49 6.53 -7.16
C THR A 59 2.84 7.17 -7.40
N ASN A 60 2.87 8.49 -7.31
CA ASN A 60 4.10 9.25 -7.42
C ASN A 60 4.96 9.03 -6.16
N LEU A 61 6.24 8.68 -6.33
CA LEU A 61 7.21 8.51 -5.24
C LEU A 61 7.21 9.66 -4.23
N ASN A 62 6.98 10.89 -4.69
CA ASN A 62 6.90 12.08 -3.84
C ASN A 62 5.70 12.07 -2.89
N LEU A 63 4.64 11.33 -3.23
CA LEU A 63 3.42 11.17 -2.45
C LEU A 63 3.46 10.00 -1.48
N LEU A 64 4.46 9.12 -1.55
CA LEU A 64 4.63 8.04 -0.56
C LEU A 64 5.47 8.47 0.66
N ARG A 65 5.75 9.78 0.80
CA ARG A 65 6.32 10.32 2.04
C ARG A 65 5.34 10.09 3.19
N ARG A 66 5.89 9.91 4.41
CA ARG A 66 5.15 9.59 5.65
C ARG A 66 3.85 10.37 5.85
N GLU A 67 3.80 11.62 5.39
CA GLU A 67 2.67 12.53 5.57
C GLU A 67 1.44 12.15 4.71
N ASN A 68 1.64 11.42 3.61
CA ASN A 68 0.60 11.09 2.64
C ASN A 68 0.24 9.58 2.64
N ALA A 69 1.05 8.77 3.30
CA ALA A 69 0.77 7.37 3.59
C ALA A 69 -0.54 7.16 4.37
N ASP A 70 -0.85 8.06 5.32
CA ASP A 70 -2.13 8.05 6.02
C ASP A 70 -3.32 8.30 5.08
N SER A 71 -3.16 9.18 4.08
CA SER A 71 -4.19 9.42 3.06
C SER A 71 -4.43 8.21 2.16
N LEU A 72 -3.37 7.48 1.78
CA LEU A 72 -3.50 6.23 1.03
C LEU A 72 -4.29 5.17 1.82
N LEU A 73 -4.06 5.07 3.12
CA LEU A 73 -4.82 4.16 3.99
C LEU A 73 -6.27 4.60 4.17
N ASP A 74 -6.50 5.90 4.35
CA ASP A 74 -7.85 6.45 4.46
C ASP A 74 -8.65 6.22 3.18
N TYR A 75 -8.02 6.36 2.01
CA TYR A 75 -8.59 6.00 0.72
C TYR A 75 -8.93 4.52 0.62
N TYR A 76 -7.99 3.64 0.95
CA TYR A 76 -8.24 2.19 0.97
C TYR A 76 -9.44 1.83 1.86
N LYS A 77 -9.54 2.44 3.05
CA LYS A 77 -10.66 2.22 3.97
C LYS A 77 -11.98 2.82 3.48
N LYS A 78 -11.95 3.98 2.81
CA LYS A 78 -13.16 4.69 2.37
C LYS A 78 -13.74 4.13 1.07
N GLY A 79 -12.87 3.73 0.13
CA GLY A 79 -13.26 3.33 -1.23
C GLY A 79 -13.18 1.82 -1.45
N TYR A 80 -12.10 1.18 -0.99
CA TYR A 80 -11.82 -0.22 -1.36
C TYR A 80 -12.46 -1.24 -0.40
N ASP A 81 -12.63 -0.89 0.88
CA ASP A 81 -13.28 -1.76 1.88
C ASP A 81 -14.81 -1.73 1.82
N LYS A 82 -15.41 -0.70 1.19
CA LYS A 82 -16.87 -0.52 1.12
C LYS A 82 -17.58 -1.45 0.15
N GLU A 83 -16.85 -2.17 -0.70
CA GLU A 83 -17.41 -3.19 -1.57
C GLU A 83 -17.03 -4.59 -1.07
N ARG A 84 -17.75 -5.08 -0.04
CA ARG A 84 -18.16 -6.49 0.07
C ARG A 84 -19.15 -6.74 1.19
#